data_AF-A0A0L8BTI7-F1
#
_entry.id   AF-A0A0L8BTI7-F1
#
_cell.length_a   1.000
_cell.length_b   1.000
_cell.length_c   1.000
_cell.angle_alpha   90.00
_cell.angle_beta   90.00
_cell.angle_gamma   90.00
#
_symmetry.space_group_name_H-M   'P 1'
#
loop_
_entity.id
_entity.type
_entity.pdbx_description
1 polymer ?
#
loop_
_entity_poly.entity_id
_entity_poly.type
_entity_poly.pdbx_seq_one_letter_code
_entity_poly.pdbx_strand_id
1 'polypeptide(L)'
;MDYDEADERDELAMIKGHLRSGLAMRRVGRARLRLALPAYREKLLSIHSVAFVSLCEFYAASVLMVDDLRKEVPVRAELLAEYETMCRNMEADAVAMMKGERNARWR
;
A
#
# COMPACT_ATOMS: atom_id res chain seq x y z
N MET A 1 -14.74 27.09 -6.30
CA MET A 1 -14.30 25.75 -6.68
C MET A 1 -13.37 25.33 -5.56
N ASP A 2 -13.93 24.63 -4.58
CA ASP A 2 -13.33 24.34 -3.25
C ASP A 2 -13.39 22.83 -2.99
N TYR A 3 -13.46 22.04 -4.07
CA TYR A 3 -13.71 20.60 -4.04
C TYR A 3 -12.44 19.80 -3.71
N ASP A 4 -11.25 20.32 -4.00
CA ASP A 4 -9.98 19.59 -3.77
C ASP A 4 -9.57 19.59 -2.29
N GLU A 5 -9.71 20.69 -1.56
CA GLU A 5 -9.26 20.75 -0.15
C GLU A 5 -10.12 19.88 0.79
N ALA A 6 -11.40 19.67 0.45
CA ALA A 6 -12.29 18.83 1.24
C ALA A 6 -11.98 17.34 1.03
N ASP A 7 -11.74 16.93 -0.23
CA ASP A 7 -11.40 15.55 -0.59
C ASP A 7 -10.01 15.16 -0.05
N GLU A 8 -9.00 16.04 -0.16
CA GLU A 8 -7.66 15.79 0.41
C GLU A 8 -7.71 15.59 1.94
N ARG A 9 -8.54 16.35 2.66
CA ARG A 9 -8.68 16.21 4.12
C ARG A 9 -9.32 14.89 4.53
N ASP A 10 -10.30 14.43 3.76
CA ASP A 10 -10.97 13.16 3.98
C ASP A 10 -10.03 11.98 3.69
N GLU A 11 -9.29 12.04 2.57
CA GLU A 11 -8.25 11.07 2.23
C GLU A 11 -7.18 10.98 3.33
N LEU A 12 -6.66 12.11 3.81
CA LEU A 12 -5.71 12.15 4.90
C LEU A 12 -6.27 11.53 6.19
N ALA A 13 -7.56 11.73 6.47
CA ALA A 13 -8.23 11.11 7.61
C ALA A 13 -8.33 9.58 7.45
N MET A 14 -8.66 9.08 6.25
CA MET A 14 -8.70 7.64 5.93
C MET A 14 -7.33 7.00 6.07
N ILE A 15 -6.29 7.59 5.47
CA ILE A 15 -4.90 7.13 5.58
C ILE A 15 -4.46 7.09 7.05
N LYS A 16 -4.76 8.14 7.80
CA LYS A 16 -4.42 8.23 9.23
C LYS A 16 -5.18 7.19 10.06
N GLY A 17 -6.42 6.86 9.70
CA GLY A 17 -7.19 5.78 10.29
C GLY A 17 -6.49 4.43 10.13
N HIS A 18 -5.98 4.14 8.94
CA HIS A 18 -5.25 2.91 8.63
C HIS A 18 -3.90 2.82 9.37
N LEU A 19 -3.17 3.93 9.53
CA LEU A 19 -1.85 3.93 10.16
C LEU A 19 -1.85 3.86 11.71
N ARG A 20 -3.01 3.75 12.38
CA ARG A 20 -3.11 3.76 13.86
C ARG A 20 -2.35 2.65 14.59
N SER A 21 -1.86 1.61 13.89
CA SER A 21 -0.92 0.62 14.46
C SER A 21 0.06 0.12 13.39
N GLY A 22 1.28 0.69 13.37
CA GLY A 22 2.31 0.34 12.38
C GLY A 22 2.66 -1.16 12.37
N LEU A 23 2.66 -1.84 13.53
CA LEU A 23 2.87 -3.29 13.59
C LEU A 23 1.74 -4.08 12.92
N ALA A 24 0.48 -3.67 13.12
CA ALA A 24 -0.66 -4.31 12.47
C ALA A 24 -0.61 -4.08 10.95
N MET A 25 -0.29 -2.87 10.51
CA MET A 25 -0.19 -2.52 9.09
C MET A 25 0.91 -3.32 8.39
N ARG A 26 2.09 -3.47 9.00
CA ARG A 26 3.16 -4.31 8.45
C ARG A 26 2.72 -5.76 8.20
N ARG A 27 1.93 -6.32 9.13
CA ARG A 27 1.39 -7.68 9.00
C ARG A 27 0.34 -7.76 7.88
N VAL A 28 -0.58 -6.79 7.83
CA VAL A 28 -1.61 -6.71 6.78
C VAL A 28 -0.96 -6.57 5.41
N GLY A 29 -0.01 -5.65 5.24
CA GLY A 29 0.66 -5.42 3.97
C GLY A 29 1.44 -6.64 3.50
N ARG A 30 2.16 -7.32 4.40
CA ARG A 30 2.82 -8.58 4.06
C ARG A 30 1.84 -9.67 3.65
N ALA A 31 0.71 -9.79 4.35
CA ALA A 31 -0.33 -10.74 3.99
C ALA A 31 -0.93 -10.44 2.61
N ARG A 32 -1.25 -9.18 2.33
CA ARG A 32 -1.78 -8.73 1.03
C ARG A 32 -0.76 -8.94 -0.09
N LEU A 33 0.53 -8.64 0.12
CA LEU A 33 1.59 -8.93 -0.86
C LEU A 33 1.71 -10.42 -1.15
N ARG A 34 1.56 -11.30 -0.15
CA ARG A 34 1.58 -12.76 -0.37
C ARG A 34 0.41 -13.25 -1.21
N LEU A 35 -0.73 -12.54 -1.17
CA LEU A 35 -1.87 -12.83 -2.04
C LEU A 35 -1.62 -12.31 -3.46
N ALA A 36 -1.13 -11.07 -3.60
CA ALA A 36 -0.84 -10.44 -4.88
C ALA A 36 0.34 -11.10 -5.63
N LEU A 37 1.35 -11.59 -4.90
CA LEU A 37 2.59 -12.15 -5.44
C LEU A 37 2.76 -13.63 -5.04
N PRO A 38 1.93 -14.54 -5.57
CA PRO A 38 1.92 -15.94 -5.16
C PRO A 38 3.26 -16.65 -5.38
N ALA A 39 3.97 -16.33 -6.46
CA ALA A 39 5.28 -16.90 -6.79
C ALA A 39 6.38 -16.56 -5.76
N TYR A 40 6.15 -15.57 -4.90
CA TYR A 40 7.16 -15.05 -3.97
C TYR A 40 6.78 -15.24 -2.50
N ARG A 41 5.70 -15.97 -2.19
CA ARG A 41 5.15 -16.10 -0.82
C ARG A 41 6.17 -16.44 0.26
N GLU A 42 7.07 -17.40 -0.03
CA GLU A 42 8.08 -17.84 0.93
C GLU A 42 9.19 -16.80 1.10
N LYS A 43 9.65 -16.18 0.01
CA LYS A 43 10.66 -15.09 0.05
C LYS A 43 10.13 -13.87 0.81
N LEU A 44 8.84 -13.57 0.69
CA LEU A 44 8.18 -12.49 1.42
C LEU A 44 8.16 -12.74 2.94
N LEU A 45 8.34 -13.98 3.42
CA LEU A 45 8.43 -14.25 4.86
C LEU A 45 9.84 -14.01 5.40
N SER A 46 10.88 -14.25 4.60
CA SER A 46 12.28 -14.16 5.05
C SER A 46 12.87 -12.76 5.03
N ILE A 47 12.24 -11.78 4.36
CA ILE A 47 12.76 -10.41 4.28
C ILE A 47 12.35 -9.63 5.53
N HIS A 48 13.34 -9.09 6.25
CA HIS A 48 13.13 -8.28 7.45
C HIS A 48 13.84 -6.91 7.39
N SER A 49 14.29 -6.48 6.21
CA SER A 49 14.92 -5.17 6.05
C SER A 49 13.94 -4.05 6.42
N VAL A 50 14.45 -2.97 6.99
CA VAL A 50 13.65 -1.78 7.34
C VAL A 50 12.89 -1.27 6.12
N ALA A 51 13.56 -1.21 4.96
CA ALA A 51 12.96 -0.84 3.68
C ALA A 51 11.71 -1.67 3.33
N PHE A 52 11.80 -2.99 3.46
CA PHE A 52 10.70 -3.88 3.15
C PHE A 52 9.57 -3.79 4.19
N VAL A 53 9.93 -3.62 5.46
CA VAL A 53 8.95 -3.40 6.53
C VAL A 53 8.16 -2.11 6.30
N SER A 54 8.83 -1.03 5.92
CA SER A 54 8.20 0.23 5.50
C SER A 54 7.30 -0.01 4.29
N LEU A 55 7.79 -0.70 3.25
CA LEU A 55 6.98 -1.05 2.07
C LEU A 55 5.68 -1.76 2.45
N CYS A 56 5.75 -2.76 3.34
CA CYS A 56 4.54 -3.44 3.81
C CYS A 56 3.56 -2.48 4.50
N GLU A 57 4.05 -1.55 5.33
CA GLU A 57 3.21 -0.60 6.05
C GLU A 57 2.44 0.33 5.09
N PHE A 58 3.14 0.92 4.12
CA PHE A 58 2.52 1.79 3.11
C PHE A 58 1.60 1.02 2.16
N TYR A 59 2.02 -0.18 1.71
CA TYR A 59 1.19 -1.02 0.87
C TYR A 59 -0.13 -1.39 1.55
N ALA A 60 -0.11 -1.67 2.86
CA ALA A 60 -1.32 -1.92 3.62
C ALA A 60 -2.29 -0.72 3.57
N ALA A 61 -1.78 0.49 3.81
CA ALA A 61 -2.60 1.70 3.77
C ALA A 61 -3.20 1.93 2.38
N SER A 62 -2.42 1.79 1.30
CA SER A 62 -2.93 1.98 -0.05
C SER A 62 -3.97 0.94 -0.46
N VAL A 63 -3.77 -0.34 -0.12
CA VAL A 63 -4.75 -1.39 -0.43
C VAL A 63 -6.05 -1.19 0.36
N LEU A 64 -5.98 -0.73 1.61
CA LEU A 64 -7.18 -0.40 2.39
C LEU A 64 -7.93 0.80 1.79
N MET A 65 -7.21 1.81 1.30
CA MET A 65 -7.81 2.93 0.58
C MET A 65 -8.53 2.46 -0.71
N VAL A 66 -7.90 1.58 -1.50
CA VAL A 66 -8.55 0.95 -2.65
C VAL A 66 -9.83 0.22 -2.25
N ASP A 67 -9.79 -0.54 -1.16
CA ASP A 67 -10.96 -1.28 -0.67
C ASP A 67 -12.08 -0.34 -0.21
N ASP A 68 -11.77 0.83 0.33
CA ASP A 68 -12.76 1.82 0.77
C ASP A 68 -13.33 2.63 -0.41
N LEU A 69 -12.50 3.10 -1.33
CA LEU A 69 -12.93 3.80 -2.55
C LEU A 69 -13.88 2.95 -3.41
N ARG A 70 -13.68 1.62 -3.45
CA ARG A 70 -14.58 0.69 -4.15
C ARG A 70 -15.97 0.58 -3.52
N LYS A 71 -16.14 0.99 -2.26
CA LYS A 71 -17.43 0.98 -1.55
C LYS A 71 -18.16 2.33 -1.65
N GLU A 72 -17.49 3.39 -2.10
CA GLU A 72 -18.09 4.71 -2.22
C GLU A 72 -19.18 4.76 -3.30
N VAL A 73 -20.17 5.65 -3.09
CA VAL A 73 -21.23 5.94 -4.06
C VAL A 73 -21.48 7.45 -4.10
N PRO A 74 -21.11 8.16 -5.18
CA PRO A 74 -20.43 7.64 -6.38
C PRO A 74 -18.98 7.25 -6.10
N VAL A 75 -18.46 6.28 -6.85
CA VAL A 75 -17.04 5.90 -6.77
C VAL A 75 -16.18 7.03 -7.34
N ARG A 76 -15.18 7.49 -6.59
CA ARG A 76 -14.13 8.39 -7.06
C ARG A 76 -13.13 7.64 -7.95
N ALA A 77 -13.48 7.46 -9.22
CA ALA A 77 -12.78 6.56 -10.15
C ALA A 77 -11.31 6.94 -10.43
N GLU A 78 -11.02 8.25 -10.53
CA GLU A 78 -9.66 8.75 -10.79
C GLU A 78 -8.73 8.43 -9.61
N LEU A 79 -9.16 8.80 -8.40
CA LEU A 79 -8.44 8.50 -7.16
C LEU A 79 -8.24 6.99 -6.96
N LEU A 80 -9.27 6.18 -7.25
CA LEU A 80 -9.15 4.72 -7.21
C LEU A 80 -8.06 4.22 -8.17
N ALA A 81 -8.02 4.72 -9.40
CA ALA A 81 -7.03 4.33 -10.39
C ALA A 81 -5.60 4.73 -9.97
N GLU A 82 -5.45 5.87 -9.30
CA GLU A 82 -4.17 6.32 -8.73
C GLU A 82 -3.68 5.36 -7.64
N TYR A 83 -4.52 5.05 -6.65
CA TYR A 83 -4.15 4.13 -5.57
C TYR A 83 -3.87 2.71 -6.08
N GLU A 84 -4.62 2.22 -7.06
CA GLU A 84 -4.34 0.94 -7.70
C GLU A 84 -2.97 0.95 -8.42
N THR A 85 -2.61 2.06 -9.06
CA THR A 85 -1.29 2.24 -9.68
C THR A 85 -0.18 2.27 -8.63
N MET A 86 -0.40 2.96 -7.50
CA MET A 86 0.54 2.94 -6.38
C MET A 86 0.75 1.52 -5.84
N CYS A 87 -0.32 0.73 -5.70
CA CYS A 87 -0.24 -0.67 -5.27
C CYS A 87 0.62 -1.51 -6.23
N ARG A 88 0.37 -1.43 -7.55
CA ARG A 88 1.17 -2.14 -8.56
C ARG A 88 2.65 -1.74 -8.52
N ASN A 89 2.95 -0.46 -8.33
CA ASN A 89 4.33 0.01 -8.23
C ASN A 89 5.03 -0.55 -6.99
N MET A 90 4.32 -0.63 -5.85
CA MET A 90 4.86 -1.23 -4.62
C MET A 90 5.06 -2.74 -4.73
N GLU A 91 4.18 -3.44 -5.44
CA GLU A 91 4.35 -4.85 -5.76
C GLU A 91 5.62 -5.09 -6.61
N ALA A 92 5.85 -4.24 -7.61
CA ALA A 92 7.08 -4.27 -8.41
C ALA A 92 8.32 -3.96 -7.56
N ASP A 93 8.24 -2.96 -6.66
CA ASP A 93 9.29 -2.62 -5.70
C ASP A 93 9.64 -3.82 -4.79
N ALA A 94 8.62 -4.54 -4.29
CA ALA A 94 8.81 -5.73 -3.48
C ALA A 94 9.49 -6.85 -4.28
N VAL A 95 9.11 -7.06 -5.54
CA VAL A 95 9.77 -8.03 -6.43
C VAL A 95 11.24 -7.69 -6.67
N ALA A 96 11.56 -6.42 -6.91
CA ALA A 96 12.94 -5.95 -7.07
C ALA A 96 13.76 -6.24 -5.79
N MET A 97 13.23 -5.92 -4.60
CA MET A 97 13.88 -6.24 -3.32
C MET A 97 14.12 -7.75 -3.15
N MET A 98 13.19 -8.60 -3.59
CA MET A 98 13.31 -10.06 -3.55
C MET A 98 14.34 -10.63 -4.53
N LYS A 99 14.71 -9.86 -5.55
CA LYS A 99 15.79 -10.18 -6.49
C LYS A 99 17.15 -9.64 -6.02
N GLY A 100 17.20 -8.96 -4.87
CA GLY A 100 18.41 -8.36 -4.32
C GLY A 100 18.73 -6.98 -4.90
N GLU A 101 17.79 -6.36 -5.62
CA GLU A 101 17.97 -5.02 -6.17
C GLU A 101 17.83 -3.97 -5.06
N ARG A 102 18.70 -2.96 -5.09
CA ARG A 102 18.62 -1.83 -4.16
C ARG A 102 17.48 -0.92 -4.58
N ASN A 103 16.44 -0.83 -3.76
CA ASN A 103 15.35 0.09 -4.01
C ASN A 103 15.61 1.45 -3.34
N ALA A 104 15.87 2.49 -4.14
CA ALA A 104 16.19 3.83 -3.64
C ALA A 104 14.97 4.53 -2.99
N ARG A 105 13.75 4.12 -3.35
CA ARG A 105 12.50 4.71 -2.86
C ARG A 105 12.22 4.39 -1.39
N TRP A 106 12.79 3.29 -0.89
CA TRP A 106 12.48 2.74 0.44
C TRP A 106 13.69 2.77 1.38
N ARG A 107 14.66 3.66 1.14
CA ARG A 107 15.89 3.77 1.95
C ARG A 107 15.62 4.17 3.40
#